data_AF-A0AAW9MMV5-F1
#
_entry.id   AF-A0AAW9MMV5-F1
#
_cell.length_a   1.000
_cell.length_b   1.000
_cell.length_c   1.000
_cell.angle_alpha   90.00
_cell.angle_beta   90.00
_cell.angle_gamma   90.00
#
_symmetry.space_group_name_H-M   'P 1'
#
loop_
_entity.id
_entity.type
_entity.pdbx_description
1 polymer ?
#
loop_
_entity_poly.entity_id
_entity_poly.type
_entity_poly.pdbx_seq_one_letter_code
_entity_poly.pdbx_strand_id
1 'polypeptide(L)'
;MKEFRELKGNDIFKVSRILSKMDIKIEITEGMTQEQAGAELVLKIFSNLHLAQKEVNEFLGSLTGVTGKEIGELPLSEYLDYIEQFKNIKGIKDFLERASKLTK
;
A
#
# COMPACT_ATOMS: atom_id res chain seq x y z
N MET A 1 17.90 -4.12 -6.70
CA MET A 1 16.78 -4.24 -5.75
C MET A 1 16.36 -5.70 -5.66
N LYS A 2 15.98 -6.21 -4.48
CA LYS A 2 15.48 -7.59 -4.33
C LYS A 2 14.01 -7.66 -4.75
N GLU A 3 13.59 -8.74 -5.40
CA GLU A 3 12.18 -8.97 -5.74
C GLU A 3 11.31 -9.12 -4.47
N PHE A 4 10.06 -8.67 -4.58
CA PHE A 4 9.05 -8.84 -3.54
C PHE A 4 8.65 -10.31 -3.44
N ARG A 5 8.62 -10.84 -2.21
CA ARG A 5 7.97 -12.12 -1.93
C ARG A 5 6.48 -12.06 -2.24
N GLU A 6 5.88 -13.22 -2.43
CA GLU A 6 4.43 -13.35 -2.50
C GLU A 6 3.75 -12.84 -1.21
N LEU A 7 2.61 -12.17 -1.38
CA LEU A 7 1.76 -11.78 -0.25
C LEU A 7 1.15 -13.01 0.41
N LYS A 8 1.13 -12.98 1.73
CA LYS A 8 0.57 -14.03 2.57
C LYS A 8 -0.71 -13.51 3.22
N GLY A 9 -1.58 -14.42 3.65
CA GLY A 9 -2.84 -14.05 4.31
C GLY A 9 -2.65 -13.05 5.45
N ASN A 10 -1.61 -13.20 6.27
CA ASN A 10 -1.33 -12.28 7.38
C ASN A 10 -0.97 -10.85 6.95
N ASP A 11 -0.57 -10.63 5.70
CA ASP A 11 -0.25 -9.29 5.22
C ASP A 11 -1.50 -8.42 5.10
N ILE A 12 -2.71 -9.01 4.97
CA ILE A 12 -3.96 -8.23 4.97
C ILE A 12 -4.16 -7.49 6.30
N PHE A 13 -3.80 -8.11 7.42
CA PHE A 13 -3.91 -7.50 8.74
C PHE A 13 -2.86 -6.42 8.96
N LYS A 14 -1.67 -6.58 8.36
CA LYS A 14 -0.64 -5.53 8.38
C LYS A 14 -1.11 -4.30 7.60
N VAL A 15 -1.61 -4.49 6.38
CA VAL A 15 -2.16 -3.40 5.56
C VAL A 15 -3.33 -2.72 6.27
N SER A 16 -4.27 -3.50 6.83
CA SER A 16 -5.39 -2.94 7.59
C SER A 16 -4.93 -2.07 8.77
N ARG A 17 -3.93 -2.52 9.54
CA ARG A 17 -3.36 -1.74 10.65
C ARG A 17 -2.70 -0.45 10.16
N ILE A 18 -1.96 -0.50 9.05
CA ILE A 18 -1.32 0.67 8.44
C ILE A 18 -2.39 1.70 8.04
N LEU A 19 -3.42 1.28 7.31
CA LEU A 19 -4.51 2.16 6.86
C LEU A 19 -5.27 2.77 8.05
N SER A 20 -5.52 1.98 9.09
CA SER A 20 -6.16 2.49 10.32
C SER A 20 -5.30 3.54 11.02
N LYS A 21 -3.98 3.37 11.04
CA LYS A 21 -3.05 4.34 11.65
C LYS A 21 -2.96 5.65 10.86
N MET A 22 -3.11 5.55 9.53
CA MET A 22 -3.19 6.70 8.63
C MET A 22 -4.55 7.41 8.64
N ASP A 23 -5.50 6.99 9.51
CA ASP A 23 -6.91 7.45 9.55
C ASP A 23 -7.58 7.47 8.17
N ILE A 24 -7.27 6.47 7.33
CA ILE A 24 -7.82 6.40 5.97
C ILE A 24 -9.27 5.96 6.05
N LYS A 25 -10.18 6.92 5.90
CA LYS A 25 -11.61 6.70 5.72
C LYS A 25 -11.93 6.80 4.23
N ILE A 26 -12.38 5.68 3.68
CA ILE A 26 -12.85 5.62 2.29
C ILE A 26 -14.27 6.18 2.28
N GLU A 27 -14.45 7.34 1.68
CA GLU A 27 -15.74 8.00 1.53
C GLU A 27 -16.16 7.81 0.07
N ILE A 28 -16.99 6.81 -0.19
CA ILE A 28 -17.54 6.63 -1.55
C ILE A 28 -18.80 7.48 -1.66
N THR A 29 -18.70 8.63 -2.32
CA THR A 29 -19.87 9.47 -2.61
C THR A 29 -20.64 8.96 -3.82
N GLU A 30 -21.95 9.15 -3.81
CA GLU A 30 -22.82 8.81 -4.93
C GLU A 30 -22.39 9.57 -6.21
N GLY A 31 -22.26 8.86 -7.33
CA GLY A 31 -21.80 9.41 -8.60
C GLY A 31 -20.27 9.43 -8.81
N MET A 32 -19.47 9.02 -7.82
CA MET A 32 -18.02 8.93 -7.99
C MET A 32 -17.63 7.71 -8.85
N THR A 33 -16.76 7.92 -9.84
CA THR A 33 -16.24 6.81 -10.66
C THR A 33 -15.21 5.99 -9.87
N GLN A 34 -14.98 4.74 -10.29
CA GLN A 34 -13.96 3.88 -9.69
C GLN A 34 -12.54 4.50 -9.77
N GLU A 35 -12.25 5.22 -10.85
CA GLU A 35 -10.99 5.94 -11.03
C GLU A 35 -10.83 7.09 -10.03
N GLN A 36 -11.90 7.87 -9.82
CA GLN A 36 -11.93 8.94 -8.83
C GLN A 36 -11.78 8.39 -7.40
N ALA A 37 -12.49 7.30 -7.08
CA ALA A 37 -12.37 6.62 -5.78
C ALA A 37 -10.94 6.13 -5.52
N GLY A 38 -10.30 5.55 -6.55
CA GLY A 38 -8.92 5.09 -6.48
C GLY A 38 -7.92 6.24 -6.30
N ALA A 39 -8.10 7.34 -7.05
CA ALA A 39 -7.27 8.53 -6.93
C ALA A 39 -7.37 9.17 -5.54
N GLU A 40 -8.58 9.30 -5.00
CA GLU A 40 -8.80 9.81 -3.64
C GLU A 40 -8.13 8.95 -2.57
N LEU A 41 -8.26 7.62 -2.68
CA LEU A 41 -7.59 6.68 -1.77
C LEU A 41 -6.07 6.87 -1.80
N VAL A 42 -5.47 6.96 -2.99
CA VAL A 42 -4.03 7.18 -3.15
C VAL A 42 -3.61 8.51 -2.54
N LEU A 43 -4.33 9.60 -2.81
CA LEU A 43 -4.04 10.93 -2.25
C LEU A 43 -4.14 10.95 -0.72
N LYS A 44 -5.18 10.30 -0.14
CA LYS A 44 -5.33 10.15 1.30
C LYS A 44 -4.16 9.37 1.91
N ILE A 45 -3.73 8.27 1.28
CA ILE A 45 -2.57 7.50 1.73
C ILE A 45 -1.30 8.34 1.71
N PHE A 46 -1.00 9.03 0.60
CA PHE A 46 0.21 9.86 0.48
C PHE A 46 0.23 11.02 1.49
N SER A 47 -0.90 11.71 1.68
CA SER A 47 -1.01 12.83 2.62
C SER A 47 -0.80 12.40 4.08
N ASN A 48 -1.17 11.15 4.41
CA ASN A 48 -1.07 10.60 5.75
C ASN A 48 0.09 9.60 5.91
N LEU A 49 0.94 9.43 4.89
CA LEU A 49 1.99 8.40 4.86
C LEU A 49 2.93 8.50 6.06
N HIS A 50 3.23 9.72 6.48
CA HIS A 50 4.07 10.04 7.64
C HIS A 50 3.53 9.47 8.97
N LEU A 51 2.21 9.32 9.12
CA LEU A 51 1.58 8.80 10.34
C LEU A 51 1.92 7.32 10.58
N ALA A 52 2.22 6.58 9.52
CA ALA A 52 2.55 5.16 9.57
C ALA A 52 3.93 4.85 8.94
N GLN A 53 4.84 5.82 8.94
CA GLN A 53 6.18 5.69 8.31
C GLN A 53 6.89 4.40 8.74
N LYS A 54 6.95 4.13 10.05
CA LYS A 54 7.61 2.93 10.59
C LYS A 54 6.98 1.66 10.05
N GLU A 55 5.66 1.55 10.14
CA GLU A 55 4.92 0.35 9.72
C GLU A 55 5.00 0.12 8.21
N VAL A 56 4.98 1.19 7.40
CA VAL A 56 5.16 1.11 5.95
C VAL A 56 6.54 0.58 5.61
N ASN A 57 7.58 1.15 6.23
CA ASN A 57 8.96 0.71 5.99
C ASN A 57 9.18 -0.73 6.43
N GLU A 58 8.67 -1.12 7.60
CA GLU A 58 8.71 -2.51 8.09
C GLU A 58 7.97 -3.45 7.14
N PHE A 59 6.83 -3.01 6.58
CA PHE A 59 6.08 -3.82 5.65
C PHE A 59 6.84 -4.04 4.34
N LEU A 60 7.35 -2.96 3.71
CA LEU A 60 8.18 -3.02 2.51
C LEU A 60 9.45 -3.87 2.72
N GLY A 61 10.11 -3.70 3.86
CA GLY A 61 11.28 -4.49 4.23
C GLY A 61 10.92 -5.98 4.38
N SER A 62 9.80 -6.29 5.04
CA SER A 62 9.33 -7.66 5.19
C SER A 62 9.01 -8.34 3.86
N LEU A 63 8.73 -7.56 2.81
CA LEU A 63 8.44 -8.08 1.48
C LEU A 63 9.71 -8.36 0.67
N THR A 64 10.80 -7.64 0.94
CA THR A 64 12.03 -7.68 0.14
C THR A 64 13.21 -8.30 0.88
N GLY A 65 13.01 -8.70 2.14
CA GLY A 65 14.05 -9.34 2.95
C GLY A 65 15.14 -8.37 3.40
N VAL A 66 14.78 -7.11 3.62
CA VAL A 66 15.59 -6.08 4.29
C VAL A 66 14.80 -5.53 5.48
N THR A 67 15.45 -4.80 6.37
CA THR A 67 14.79 -4.19 7.53
C THR A 67 14.06 -2.90 7.13
N GLY A 68 13.06 -2.50 7.93
CA GLY A 68 12.41 -1.20 7.74
C GLY A 68 13.36 -0.02 7.93
N LYS A 69 14.43 -0.18 8.72
CA LYS A 69 15.47 0.84 8.83
C LYS A 69 16.20 1.03 7.50
N GLU A 70 16.64 -0.06 6.88
CA GLU A 70 17.30 -0.03 5.57
C GLU A 70 16.40 0.62 4.51
N ILE A 71 15.09 0.30 4.50
CA ILE A 71 14.12 0.95 3.60
C ILE A 71 14.06 2.47 3.84
N GLY A 72 14.01 2.91 5.09
CA GLY A 72 13.87 4.32 5.44
C GLY A 72 15.11 5.18 5.17
N GLU A 73 16.27 4.55 4.97
CA GLU A 73 17.55 5.21 4.67
C GLU A 73 17.87 5.21 3.17
N LEU A 74 17.00 4.64 2.32
CA LEU A 74 17.17 4.62 0.87
C LEU A 74 17.12 6.04 0.27
N PRO A 75 17.86 6.29 -0.83
CA PRO A 75 17.58 7.42 -1.69
C PRO A 75 16.11 7.43 -2.15
N LEU A 76 15.53 8.62 -2.29
CA LEU A 76 14.11 8.76 -2.66
C LEU A 76 13.75 8.02 -3.96
N SER A 77 14.63 8.04 -4.97
CA SER A 77 14.42 7.31 -6.22
C SER A 77 14.27 5.81 -5.99
N GLU A 78 15.15 5.23 -5.18
CA GLU A 78 15.08 3.81 -4.85
C GLU A 78 13.82 3.51 -4.03
N TYR A 79 13.47 4.34 -3.05
CA TYR A 79 12.24 4.17 -2.28
C TYR A 79 10.97 4.19 -3.17
N LEU A 80 10.93 5.07 -4.17
CA LEU A 80 9.83 5.12 -5.14
C LEU A 80 9.76 3.86 -6.00
N ASP A 81 10.90 3.26 -6.34
CA ASP A 81 10.92 1.99 -7.07
C ASP A 81 10.27 0.85 -6.26
N TYR A 82 10.43 0.83 -4.92
CA TYR A 82 9.73 -0.14 -4.05
C TYR A 82 8.21 0.06 -4.10
N ILE A 83 7.72 1.31 -4.11
CA ILE A 83 6.29 1.61 -4.25
C ILE A 83 5.78 1.15 -5.61
N GLU A 84 6.54 1.38 -6.69
CA GLU A 84 6.20 0.93 -8.03
C GLU A 84 6.18 -0.60 -8.15
N GLN A 85 7.08 -1.31 -7.50
CA GLN A 85 7.03 -2.77 -7.48
C GLN A 85 5.84 -3.29 -6.66
N PHE A 86 5.47 -2.61 -5.57
CA PHE A 86 4.34 -3.01 -4.74
C PHE A 86 3.02 -3.09 -5.50
N LYS A 87 2.71 -2.11 -6.38
CA LYS A 87 1.49 -2.14 -7.23
C LYS A 87 1.48 -3.32 -8.21
N ASN A 88 2.65 -3.84 -8.57
CA ASN A 88 2.81 -4.92 -9.54
C ASN A 88 2.78 -6.32 -8.91
N ILE A 89 2.72 -6.43 -7.58
CA ILE A 89 2.60 -7.73 -6.92
C ILE A 89 1.27 -8.36 -7.29
N LYS A 90 1.31 -9.59 -7.82
CA LYS A 90 0.13 -10.36 -8.24
C LYS A 90 -0.99 -10.34 -7.18
N GLY A 91 -0.64 -10.55 -5.91
CA GLY A 91 -1.61 -10.53 -4.81
C GLY A 91 -2.33 -9.19 -4.61
N ILE A 92 -1.67 -8.05 -4.85
CA ILE A 92 -2.31 -6.72 -4.81
C ILE A 92 -3.25 -6.55 -5.99
N LYS A 93 -2.81 -6.91 -7.19
CA LYS A 93 -3.63 -6.86 -8.39
C LYS A 93 -4.90 -7.72 -8.24
N ASP A 94 -4.74 -8.97 -7.82
CA ASP A 94 -5.84 -9.90 -7.58
C ASP A 94 -6.81 -9.37 -6.50
N PHE A 95 -6.29 -8.74 -5.45
CA PHE A 95 -7.09 -8.12 -4.39
C PHE A 95 -7.93 -6.94 -4.92
N LEU A 96 -7.30 -5.99 -5.62
CA LEU A 96 -7.99 -4.82 -6.19
C LEU A 96 -9.05 -5.22 -7.22
N GLU A 97 -8.75 -6.20 -8.07
CA GLU A 97 -9.72 -6.75 -9.03
C GLU A 97 -10.92 -7.37 -8.32
N ARG A 98 -10.71 -8.16 -7.25
CA ARG A 98 -11.79 -8.75 -6.46
C ARG A 98 -12.58 -7.70 -5.68
N ALA A 99 -11.91 -6.74 -5.05
CA ALA A 99 -12.55 -5.65 -4.32
C ALA A 99 -13.48 -4.84 -5.25
N SER A 100 -13.03 -4.53 -6.47
CA SER A 100 -13.83 -3.80 -7.46
C SER A 100 -15.12 -4.52 -7.87
N LYS A 101 -15.15 -5.86 -7.78
CA LYS A 101 -16.35 -6.66 -8.07
C LYS A 101 -17.38 -6.64 -6.94
N LEU A 102 -16.95 -6.36 -5.72
CA LEU A 102 -17.83 -6.27 -4.54
C LEU A 102 -18.51 -4.88 -4.43
N THR A 103 -17.96 -3.88 -5.14
CA THR A 103 -18.46 -2.50 -5.15
C THR A 103 -19.23 -2.16 -6.44
N LYS A 104 -19.53 -3.15 -7.28
CA LYS A 104 -20.44 -3.06 -8.43
C LYS A 104 -21.80 -3.59 -8.04
#